data_AF-A0A2G2X2A3-F1
#
_entry.id   AF-A0A2G2X2A3-F1
#
_cell.length_a   1.000
_cell.length_b   1.000
_cell.length_c   1.000
_cell.angle_alpha   90.00
_cell.angle_beta   90.00
_cell.angle_gamma   90.00
#
_symmetry.space_group_name_H-M   'P 1'
#
loop_
_entity.id
_entity.type
_entity.pdbx_description
1 polymer ?
#
loop_
_entity_poly.entity_id
_entity_poly.type
_entity_poly.pdbx_seq_one_letter_code
_entity_poly.pdbx_strand_id
1 'polypeptide(L)'
;MGIVPLCFKAGEDADSLGLTGHERFTIDLPDKISEIRPGQDVTVRTDTGKSFTCVVRFDTEVELAYFNHGGILPYVIRQLSQQ
;
A
#
# COMPACT_ATOMS: atom_id res chain seq x y z
N MET A 1 -11.96 3.92 0.46
CA MET A 1 -11.02 5.08 0.54
C MET A 1 -9.82 4.94 -0.38
N GLY A 2 -9.46 3.77 -0.92
CA GLY A 2 -8.45 3.69 -1.99
C GLY A 2 -7.03 4.13 -1.58
N ILE A 3 -6.74 4.12 -0.27
CA ILE A 3 -5.41 4.42 0.29
C ILE A 3 -4.65 3.11 0.43
N VAL A 4 -3.38 3.08 0.02
CA VAL A 4 -2.49 1.93 0.21
C VAL A 4 -1.80 2.08 1.57
N PRO A 5 -2.04 1.18 2.54
CA PRO A 5 -1.38 1.25 3.83
C PRO A 5 0.05 0.71 3.71
N LEU A 6 1.04 1.56 4.02
CA LEU A 6 2.45 1.19 4.07
C LEU A 6 2.95 1.19 5.51
N CYS A 7 3.81 0.24 5.83
CA CYS A 7 4.46 0.12 7.12
C CYS A 7 5.97 -0.04 6.94
N PHE A 8 6.76 0.68 7.74
CA PHE A 8 8.18 0.43 7.84
C PHE A 8 8.46 -1.00 8.32
N LYS A 9 9.65 -1.51 8.05
CA LYS A 9 10.08 -2.80 8.62
C LYS A 9 10.25 -2.68 10.13
N ALA A 10 10.21 -3.82 10.81
CA ALA A 10 10.36 -3.85 12.25
C ALA A 10 11.71 -3.24 12.67
N GLY A 11 11.67 -2.22 13.52
CA GLY A 11 12.86 -1.51 13.97
C GLY A 11 13.32 -0.37 13.05
N GLU A 12 12.59 -0.09 11.97
CA GLU A 12 12.79 1.09 11.13
C GLU A 12 11.69 2.12 11.37
N ASP A 13 12.08 3.39 11.32
CA ASP A 13 11.18 4.53 11.37
C ASP A 13 11.73 5.69 10.52
N ALA A 14 11.03 6.83 10.54
CA ALA A 14 11.44 8.00 9.77
C ALA A 14 12.81 8.54 10.22
N ASP A 15 13.10 8.53 11.51
CA ASP A 15 14.35 9.07 12.06
C ASP A 15 15.53 8.14 11.75
N SER A 16 15.35 6.82 11.86
CA SER A 16 16.37 5.81 11.56
C SER A 16 16.74 5.81 10.07
N LEU A 17 15.77 6.10 9.20
CA LEU A 17 15.96 6.25 7.76
C LEU A 17 16.39 7.69 7.38
N GLY A 18 16.37 8.62 8.33
CA GLY A 18 16.67 10.04 8.17
C GLY A 18 15.77 10.73 7.13
N LEU A 19 14.48 10.40 7.15
CA LEU A 19 13.46 10.99 6.29
C LEU A 19 13.00 12.30 6.91
N THR A 20 13.02 13.38 6.13
CA THR A 20 12.61 14.71 6.60
C THR A 20 11.15 15.01 6.29
N GLY A 21 10.55 14.29 5.34
CA GLY A 21 9.21 14.53 4.83
C GLY A 21 9.15 15.60 3.73
N HIS A 22 10.29 16.21 3.39
CA HIS A 22 10.43 17.15 2.28
C HIS A 22 10.83 16.46 0.97
N GLU A 23 11.20 15.19 1.03
CA GLU A 23 11.57 14.40 -0.13
C GLU A 23 10.34 14.02 -0.97
N ARG A 24 10.57 13.80 -2.27
CA ARG A 24 9.56 13.18 -3.13
C ARG A 24 9.70 11.67 -3.06
N PHE A 25 8.63 10.99 -2.66
CA PHE A 25 8.58 9.53 -2.57
C PHE A 25 8.00 8.91 -3.84
N THR A 26 8.70 7.95 -4.41
CA THR A 26 8.24 7.04 -5.46
C THR A 26 8.09 5.65 -4.85
N ILE A 27 6.91 5.06 -4.97
CA ILE A 27 6.59 3.76 -4.39
C ILE A 27 6.43 2.78 -5.56
N ASP A 28 7.30 1.78 -5.63
CA ASP A 28 7.30 0.78 -6.69
C ASP A 28 6.22 -0.27 -6.38
N LEU A 29 5.00 -0.05 -6.89
CA LEU A 29 3.85 -0.96 -6.81
C LEU A 29 3.61 -1.66 -8.16
N PRO A 30 3.08 -2.89 -8.15
CA PRO A 30 2.57 -3.53 -9.36
C PRO A 30 1.45 -2.71 -10.03
N ASP A 31 1.39 -2.73 -11.36
CA ASP A 31 0.37 -2.00 -12.14
C ASP A 31 -1.06 -2.51 -11.85
N LYS A 32 -1.19 -3.77 -11.45
CA LYS A 32 -2.48 -4.42 -11.17
C LYS A 32 -2.59 -4.79 -9.70
N ILE A 33 -3.72 -4.45 -9.09
CA ILE A 33 -4.04 -4.80 -7.70
C ILE A 33 -4.07 -6.32 -7.50
N SER A 34 -4.47 -7.09 -8.52
CA SER A 34 -4.47 -8.55 -8.47
C SER A 34 -3.08 -9.18 -8.31
N GLU A 35 -2.01 -8.42 -8.58
CA GLU A 35 -0.63 -8.86 -8.43
C GLU A 35 -0.06 -8.53 -7.04
N ILE A 36 -0.76 -7.69 -6.27
CA ILE A 36 -0.38 -7.33 -4.91
C ILE A 36 -0.76 -8.49 -3.98
N ARG A 37 0.19 -8.92 -3.14
CA ARG A 37 -0.05 -9.94 -2.12
C ARG A 37 -0.19 -9.32 -0.72
N PRO A 38 -1.01 -9.90 0.17
CA PRO A 38 -1.04 -9.49 1.57
C PRO A 38 0.36 -9.53 2.19
N GLY A 39 0.76 -8.45 2.88
CA GLY A 39 2.07 -8.32 3.52
C GLY A 39 3.26 -8.27 2.55
N GLN A 40 3.05 -7.93 1.28
CA GLN A 40 4.12 -7.82 0.29
C GLN A 40 5.09 -6.68 0.60
N ASP A 41 6.37 -6.92 0.35
CA ASP A 41 7.41 -5.90 0.40
C ASP A 41 7.44 -5.06 -0.89
N VAL A 42 7.54 -3.75 -0.71
CA VAL A 42 7.66 -2.77 -1.79
C VAL A 42 8.83 -1.84 -1.54
N THR A 43 9.47 -1.44 -2.63
CA THR A 43 10.58 -0.48 -2.57
C THR A 43 10.02 0.93 -2.61
N VAL A 44 10.46 1.77 -1.69
CA VAL A 44 10.20 3.21 -1.68
C VAL A 44 11.51 3.92 -1.96
N ARG A 45 11.51 4.82 -2.93
CA ARG A 45 12.67 5.61 -3.36
C ARG A 45 12.39 7.09 -3.14
N THR A 46 13.38 7.82 -2.67
CA THR A 46 13.32 9.28 -2.58
C THR A 46 14.09 9.92 -3.74
N ASP A 47 13.72 11.15 -4.09
CA ASP A 47 14.49 11.98 -5.02
C ASP A 47 15.87 12.38 -4.49
N THR A 48 16.09 12.29 -3.17
CA THR A 48 17.39 12.45 -2.52
C THR A 48 18.32 11.25 -2.72
N GLY A 49 17.86 10.18 -3.39
CA GLY A 49 18.64 8.98 -3.70
C GLY A 49 18.61 7.91 -2.61
N LYS A 50 17.84 8.10 -1.52
CA LYS A 50 17.62 7.06 -0.52
C LYS A 50 16.59 6.05 -1.02
N SER A 51 16.74 4.80 -0.60
CA SER A 51 15.75 3.75 -0.86
C SER A 51 15.62 2.84 0.34
N PHE A 52 14.38 2.46 0.66
CA PHE A 52 14.06 1.57 1.78
C PHE A 52 12.88 0.68 1.41
N THR A 53 12.66 -0.36 2.20
CA THR A 53 11.58 -1.33 1.97
C THR A 53 10.44 -1.08 2.95
N CYS A 54 9.23 -1.00 2.42
CA CYS A 54 8.01 -0.98 3.21
C CYS A 54 7.21 -2.27 2.99
N VAL A 55 6.40 -2.62 3.98
CA VAL A 55 5.39 -3.67 3.87
C VAL A 55 4.07 -3.01 3.48
N VAL A 56 3.43 -3.52 2.44
CA VAL A 56 2.04 -3.19 2.11
C VAL A 56 1.14 -3.96 3.07
N ARG A 57 0.47 -3.23 3.97
CA ARG A 57 -0.38 -3.77 5.04
C ARG A 57 -1.81 -4.05 4.58
N PHE A 58 -1.93 -4.78 3.48
CA PHE A 58 -3.14 -5.56 3.27
C PHE A 58 -2.94 -6.86 4.05
N ASP A 59 -3.76 -7.08 5.06
CA ASP A 59 -3.63 -8.24 5.94
C ASP A 59 -4.44 -9.43 5.41
N THR A 60 -5.41 -9.20 4.50
CA THR A 60 -6.21 -10.27 3.87
C THR A 60 -6.48 -10.02 2.36
N GLU A 61 -6.79 -11.09 1.62
CA GLU A 61 -7.23 -10.98 0.22
C GLU A 61 -8.55 -10.20 0.07
N VAL A 62 -9.40 -10.23 1.10
CA VAL A 62 -10.67 -9.52 1.14
C VAL A 62 -10.45 -8.00 1.15
N GLU A 63 -9.43 -7.52 1.86
CA GLU A 63 -9.07 -6.11 1.86
C GLU A 63 -8.57 -5.63 0.49
N LEU A 64 -7.80 -6.47 -0.21
CA LEU A 64 -7.39 -6.21 -1.60
C LEU A 64 -8.62 -6.11 -2.52
N ALA A 65 -9.61 -7.00 -2.35
CA ALA A 65 -10.86 -6.93 -3.09
C ALA A 65 -11.62 -5.63 -2.80
N TYR A 66 -11.73 -5.22 -1.53
CA TYR A 66 -12.35 -3.94 -1.16
C TYR A 66 -11.60 -2.76 -1.78
N PHE A 67 -10.27 -2.77 -1.74
CA PHE A 67 -9.43 -1.73 -2.36
C PHE A 67 -9.70 -1.63 -3.85
N ASN A 68 -9.70 -2.75 -4.58
CA ASN A 68 -9.99 -2.81 -6.02
C ASN A 68 -11.38 -2.25 -6.38
N HIS A 69 -12.35 -2.38 -5.47
CA HIS A 69 -13.70 -1.86 -5.69
C HIS A 69 -13.88 -0.41 -5.24
N GLY A 70 -12.85 0.26 -4.73
CA GLY A 70 -12.89 1.64 -4.22
C GLY A 70 -13.28 1.75 -2.74
N GLY A 71 -13.51 0.62 -2.07
CA GLY A 71 -13.86 0.50 -0.67
C GLY A 71 -14.90 -0.59 -0.42
N ILE A 72 -15.17 -0.85 0.87
CA ILE A 72 -16.12 -1.87 1.30
C ILE A 72 -17.57 -1.55 0.90
N LEU A 73 -18.01 -0.29 1.04
CA LEU A 73 -19.39 0.10 0.70
C LEU A 73 -19.69 -0.10 -0.80
N PRO A 74 -18.85 0.40 -1.75
CA PRO A 74 -19.04 0.10 -3.17
C PRO A 74 -19.02 -1.40 -3.49
N TYR A 75 -18.18 -2.19 -2.82
CA TYR A 75 -18.12 -3.64 -3.00
C TYR A 75 -19.45 -4.31 -2.63
N VAL A 76 -19.96 -4.01 -1.42
CA VAL A 76 -21.22 -4.59 -0.93
C VAL A 76 -22.41 -4.18 -1.78
N ILE A 77 -22.51 -2.89 -2.18
CA ILE A 77 -23.62 -2.40 -3.02
C ILE A 77 -23.64 -3.13 -4.37
N ARG A 78 -22.48 -3.32 -5.01
CA ARG A 78 -22.38 -4.04 -6.30
C ARG A 78 -22.71 -5.53 -6.17
N GLN A 79 -22.47 -6.12 -5.01
CA GLN A 79 -22.82 -7.52 -4.75
C GLN A 79 -24.34 -7.66 -4.55
N LEU A 80 -24.97 -6.71 -3.87
CA LEU A 80 -26.42 -6.67 -3.66
C LEU A 80 -27.19 -6.35 -4.95
N SER A 81 -26.64 -5.51 -5.84
CA SER A 81 -27.28 -5.17 -7.12
C SER A 81 -27.20 -6.27 -8.19
N GLN A 82 -26.44 -7.33 -7.94
CA GLN A 82 -26.31 -8.50 -8.82
C GLN A 82 -27.23 -9.67 -8.39
N GLN A 83 -28.01 -9.49 -7.32
CA GLN A 83 -29.13 -10.37 -6.95
C GLN A 83 -30.44 -9.85 -7.53
#